data_AF-A0A2V4VG96-F1
#
_entry.id   AF-A0A2V4VG96-F1
#
_cell.length_a   1.000
_cell.length_b   1.000
_cell.length_c   1.000
_cell.angle_alpha   90.00
_cell.angle_beta   90.00
_cell.angle_gamma   90.00
#
_symmetry.space_group_name_H-M   'P 1'
#
loop_
_entity.id
_entity.type
_entity.pdbx_description
1 polymer ?
#
loop_
_entity_poly.entity_id
_entity_poly.type
_entity_poly.pdbx_seq_one_letter_code
_entity_poly.pdbx_strand_id
1 'polypeptide(L)'
;MITAYQLPALAEQKNVSNDEMQDIIRVLAQAPLLYDDGQHIMAQDYLEGLEIVLMHDTRRAAMELYELGVKACRRFPDSLQYEQLQDVLGLQAELWQEGILTLNDWMNWLKQIGEGQRALPVYDFAAMLGELPEGYMIHDFHDELQYRLEQDVTNAWAKEERKKLYDSLGVR
;
A
#
# COMPACT_ATOMS: atom_id res chain seq x y z
N MET A 1 -16.04 -6.82 13.40
CA MET A 1 -14.67 -6.28 13.56
C MET A 1 -14.76 -5.03 14.39
N ILE A 2 -13.86 -4.81 15.36
CA ILE A 2 -13.71 -3.49 15.99
C ILE A 2 -12.70 -2.76 15.12
N THR A 3 -13.13 -1.72 14.41
CA THR A 3 -12.23 -0.86 13.63
C THR A 3 -11.31 -0.12 14.60
N ALA A 4 -10.00 -0.38 14.50
CA ALA A 4 -9.01 0.17 15.43
C ALA A 4 -8.70 1.65 15.14
N TYR A 5 -8.94 2.08 13.89
CA TYR A 5 -8.63 3.41 13.38
C TYR A 5 -9.90 4.19 13.06
N GLN A 6 -9.80 5.53 13.11
CA GLN A 6 -10.96 6.40 12.91
C GLN A 6 -11.44 6.40 11.45
N LEU A 7 -10.52 6.39 10.49
CA LEU A 7 -10.87 6.52 9.07
C LEU A 7 -11.70 5.34 8.53
N PRO A 8 -11.35 4.06 8.78
CA PRO A 8 -12.23 2.92 8.47
C PRO A 8 -13.61 3.04 9.12
N ALA A 9 -13.67 3.45 10.39
CA ALA A 9 -14.94 3.58 11.11
C ALA A 9 -15.85 4.66 10.49
N LEU A 10 -15.29 5.81 10.09
CA LEU A 10 -16.03 6.86 9.41
C LEU A 10 -16.51 6.41 8.01
N ALA A 11 -15.70 5.63 7.29
CA ALA A 11 -16.08 5.05 6.00
C ALA A 11 -17.26 4.07 6.13
N GLU A 12 -17.20 3.16 7.11
CA GLU A 12 -18.28 2.20 7.41
C GLU A 12 -19.59 2.90 7.79
N GLN A 13 -19.50 4.03 8.50
CA GLN A 13 -20.64 4.87 8.88
C GLN A 13 -21.15 5.76 7.75
N LYS A 14 -20.52 5.74 6.57
CA LYS A 14 -20.81 6.61 5.42
C LYS A 14 -20.65 8.11 5.73
N ASN A 15 -19.78 8.43 6.68
CA ASN A 15 -19.39 9.80 7.01
C ASN A 15 -18.23 10.32 6.14
N VAL A 16 -17.62 9.44 5.33
CA VAL A 16 -16.69 9.78 4.26
C VAL A 16 -17.30 9.32 2.95
N SER A 17 -17.37 10.22 1.96
CA SER A 17 -17.82 9.86 0.62
C SER A 17 -16.80 8.96 -0.09
N ASN A 18 -17.25 8.26 -1.13
CA ASN A 18 -16.34 7.45 -1.94
C ASN A 18 -15.26 8.31 -2.61
N ASP A 19 -15.60 9.51 -3.07
CA ASP A 19 -14.67 10.41 -3.73
C ASP A 19 -13.58 10.90 -2.76
N GLU A 20 -13.96 11.30 -1.53
CA GLU A 20 -12.99 11.65 -0.48
C GLU A 20 -12.08 10.47 -0.15
N MET A 21 -12.62 9.26 -0.06
CA MET A 21 -11.83 8.07 0.25
C MET A 21 -10.85 7.73 -0.88
N GLN A 22 -11.31 7.77 -2.13
CA GLN A 22 -10.45 7.55 -3.30
C GLN A 22 -9.30 8.56 -3.34
N ASP A 23 -9.58 9.84 -3.07
CA ASP A 23 -8.57 10.89 -3.03
C ASP A 23 -7.55 10.67 -1.90
N ILE A 24 -8.01 10.33 -0.70
CA ILE A 24 -7.14 10.00 0.44
C ILE A 24 -6.19 8.83 0.11
N ILE A 25 -6.72 7.77 -0.47
CA ILE A 25 -5.96 6.56 -0.80
C ILE A 25 -4.98 6.80 -1.94
N ARG A 26 -5.42 7.52 -2.98
CA ARG A 26 -4.57 7.94 -4.10
C ARG A 26 -3.33 8.66 -3.58
N VAL A 27 -3.51 9.65 -2.69
CA VAL A 27 -2.40 10.46 -2.20
C VAL A 27 -1.46 9.68 -1.29
N LEU A 28 -1.97 8.71 -0.51
CA LEU A 28 -1.14 7.82 0.29
C LEU A 28 -0.09 7.07 -0.56
N ALA A 29 -0.48 6.59 -1.74
CA ALA A 29 0.42 5.88 -2.65
C ALA A 29 1.29 6.83 -3.49
N GLN A 30 0.78 8.01 -3.85
CA GLN A 30 1.46 8.91 -4.77
C GLN A 30 2.44 9.89 -4.11
N ALA A 31 2.12 10.44 -2.94
CA ALA A 31 2.99 11.43 -2.30
C ALA A 31 4.42 10.91 -2.03
N PRO A 32 4.64 9.63 -1.64
CA PRO A 32 5.98 9.06 -1.53
C PRO A 32 6.81 9.14 -2.81
N LEU A 33 6.20 9.07 -4.00
CA LEU A 33 6.90 9.12 -5.29
C LEU A 33 7.55 10.47 -5.59
N LEU A 34 7.18 11.52 -4.83
CA LEU A 34 7.75 12.86 -4.98
C LEU A 34 9.10 13.02 -4.28
N TYR A 35 9.56 11.99 -3.59
CA TYR A 35 10.78 12.00 -2.80
C TYR A 35 11.72 10.87 -3.24
N ASP A 36 13.02 11.13 -3.18
CA ASP A 36 14.06 10.13 -3.43
C ASP A 36 14.26 9.21 -2.20
N ASP A 37 13.89 9.69 -1.01
CA ASP A 37 13.97 8.97 0.25
C ASP A 37 12.80 9.28 1.20
N GLY A 38 12.59 8.40 2.18
CA GLY A 38 11.54 8.57 3.17
C GLY A 38 11.84 9.56 4.31
N GLN A 39 12.94 10.34 4.25
CA GLN A 39 13.38 11.15 5.40
C GLN A 39 12.63 12.47 5.52
N HIS A 40 12.30 13.07 4.37
CA HIS A 40 11.81 14.45 4.32
C HIS A 40 10.29 14.54 4.20
N ILE A 41 9.61 13.44 3.85
CA ILE A 41 8.16 13.40 3.75
C ILE A 41 7.49 13.64 5.11
N MET A 42 6.45 14.48 5.08
CA MET A 42 5.62 14.89 6.21
C MET A 42 4.16 14.58 5.93
N ALA A 43 3.36 14.38 6.98
CA ALA A 43 1.93 14.10 6.84
C ALA A 43 1.16 15.25 6.17
N GLN A 44 1.71 16.47 6.26
CA GLN A 44 1.18 17.66 5.61
C GLN A 44 1.32 17.60 4.08
N ASP A 45 2.38 16.97 3.55
CA ASP A 45 2.57 16.83 2.11
C ASP A 45 1.45 15.99 1.48
N TYR A 46 1.00 14.96 2.21
CA TYR A 46 -0.18 14.19 1.81
C TYR A 46 -1.47 15.04 1.86
N LEU A 47 -1.65 15.88 2.88
CA LEU A 47 -2.83 16.75 2.94
C LEU A 47 -2.84 17.81 1.83
N GLU A 48 -1.67 18.30 1.42
CA GLU A 48 -1.53 19.26 0.33
C GLU A 48 -1.73 18.63 -1.05
N GLY A 49 -1.52 17.31 -1.18
CA GLY A 49 -1.77 16.56 -2.40
C GLY A 49 -3.24 16.18 -2.64
N LEU A 50 -4.13 16.41 -1.67
CA LEU A 50 -5.57 16.17 -1.80
C LEU A 50 -6.21 17.15 -2.78
N GLU A 51 -7.05 16.63 -3.67
CA GLU A 51 -7.88 17.43 -4.58
C GLU A 51 -9.15 17.92 -3.88
N ILE A 52 -9.61 17.20 -2.85
CA ILE A 52 -10.84 17.49 -2.12
C ILE A 52 -10.52 18.06 -0.74
N VAL A 53 -11.24 19.12 -0.36
CA VAL A 53 -11.16 19.70 0.99
C VAL A 53 -11.95 18.83 1.96
N LEU A 54 -11.24 18.13 2.84
CA LEU A 54 -11.84 17.28 3.85
C LEU A 54 -12.46 18.08 5.01
N MET A 55 -13.61 17.62 5.51
CA MET A 55 -14.20 18.14 6.76
C MET A 55 -13.31 17.84 7.97
N HIS A 56 -13.54 18.53 9.10
CA HIS A 56 -12.63 18.49 10.25
C HIS A 56 -12.34 17.06 10.77
N ASP A 57 -13.38 16.23 10.92
CA ASP A 57 -13.22 14.87 11.46
C ASP A 57 -12.57 13.93 10.45
N THR A 58 -12.99 13.98 9.17
CA THR A 58 -12.35 13.23 8.09
C THR A 58 -10.89 13.62 7.91
N ARG A 59 -10.57 14.91 7.99
CA ARG A 59 -9.19 15.41 7.92
C ARG A 59 -8.33 14.88 9.07
N ARG A 60 -8.88 14.83 10.29
CA ARG A 60 -8.16 14.27 11.46
C ARG A 60 -7.91 12.78 11.25
N ALA A 61 -8.88 12.04 10.75
CA ALA A 61 -8.76 10.61 10.48
C ALA A 61 -7.78 10.31 9.31
N ALA A 62 -7.77 11.14 8.26
CA ALA A 62 -6.80 11.05 7.18
C ALA A 62 -5.38 11.38 7.67
N MET A 63 -5.22 12.34 8.59
CA MET A 63 -3.93 12.63 9.20
C MET A 63 -3.36 11.42 9.94
N GLU A 64 -4.19 10.67 10.68
CA GLU A 64 -3.77 9.43 11.33
C GLU A 64 -3.17 8.42 10.32
N LEU A 65 -3.82 8.25 9.17
CA LEU A 65 -3.31 7.42 8.07
C LEU A 65 -1.96 7.92 7.53
N TYR A 66 -1.86 9.22 7.24
CA TYR A 66 -0.64 9.79 6.68
C TYR A 66 0.53 9.78 7.67
N GLU A 67 0.28 9.93 8.96
CA GLU A 67 1.30 9.75 9.99
C GLU A 67 1.84 8.30 10.03
N LEU A 68 1.00 7.30 9.76
CA LEU A 68 1.47 5.92 9.57
C LEU A 68 2.31 5.77 8.29
N GLY A 69 1.88 6.39 7.19
CA GLY A 69 2.64 6.44 5.94
C GLY A 69 4.05 7.04 6.13
N VAL A 70 4.15 8.18 6.80
CA VAL A 70 5.43 8.83 7.14
C VAL A 70 6.30 7.92 8.01
N LYS A 71 5.73 7.26 9.03
CA LYS A 71 6.49 6.32 9.86
C LYS A 71 7.02 5.13 9.06
N ALA A 72 6.23 4.60 8.12
CA ALA A 72 6.67 3.55 7.23
C ALA A 72 7.82 4.03 6.31
N CYS A 73 7.70 5.22 5.72
CA CYS A 73 8.74 5.83 4.88
C CYS A 73 10.07 5.97 5.64
N ARG A 74 10.03 6.49 6.86
CA ARG A 74 11.23 6.71 7.69
C ARG A 74 11.97 5.42 8.06
N ARG A 75 11.31 4.26 7.95
CA ARG A 75 11.93 2.97 8.26
C ARG A 75 12.96 2.56 7.20
N PHE A 76 12.84 3.07 5.98
CA PHE A 76 13.63 2.69 4.82
C PHE A 76 14.32 3.93 4.22
N PRO A 77 15.42 4.41 4.83
CA PRO A 77 16.18 5.54 4.30
C PRO A 77 17.10 5.17 3.13
N ASP A 78 17.20 3.88 2.80
CA ASP A 78 17.95 3.37 1.65
C ASP A 78 17.08 3.49 0.38
N SER A 79 17.65 3.99 -0.71
CA SER A 79 16.88 4.31 -1.93
C SER A 79 16.19 3.10 -2.54
N LEU A 80 16.84 1.92 -2.54
CA LEU A 80 16.26 0.71 -3.10
C LEU A 80 15.11 0.19 -2.23
N GLN A 81 15.28 0.21 -0.90
CA GLN A 81 14.20 -0.17 0.01
C GLN A 81 13.04 0.83 -0.01
N TYR A 82 13.34 2.11 -0.25
CA TYR A 82 12.32 3.15 -0.37
C TYR A 82 11.52 3.01 -1.67
N GLU A 83 12.20 2.77 -2.79
CA GLU A 83 11.57 2.44 -4.08
C GLU A 83 10.68 1.19 -3.95
N GLN A 84 11.17 0.16 -3.26
CA GLN A 84 10.38 -1.02 -2.98
C GLN A 84 9.14 -0.72 -2.11
N LEU A 85 9.24 0.17 -1.12
CA LEU A 85 8.09 0.62 -0.36
C LEU A 85 7.09 1.36 -1.26
N GLN A 86 7.56 2.25 -2.13
CA GLN A 86 6.71 3.00 -3.06
C GLN A 86 5.90 2.05 -3.97
N ASP A 87 6.56 1.04 -4.53
CA ASP A 87 5.94 0.02 -5.37
C ASP A 87 4.88 -0.79 -4.58
N VAL A 88 5.20 -1.18 -3.35
CA VAL A 88 4.27 -1.85 -2.43
C VAL A 88 3.04 -0.99 -2.13
N LEU A 89 3.23 0.32 -1.89
CA LEU A 89 2.12 1.24 -1.63
C LEU A 89 1.23 1.42 -2.87
N GLY A 90 1.83 1.44 -4.06
CA GLY A 90 1.11 1.40 -5.35
C GLY A 90 0.22 0.17 -5.45
N LEU A 91 0.78 -1.03 -5.22
CA LEU A 91 0.01 -2.28 -5.26
C LEU A 91 -1.09 -2.32 -4.21
N GLN A 92 -0.82 -1.87 -2.99
CA GLN A 92 -1.84 -1.82 -1.95
C GLN A 92 -3.02 -0.90 -2.31
N ALA A 93 -2.76 0.20 -3.03
CA ALA A 93 -3.82 1.08 -3.54
C ALA A 93 -4.73 0.37 -4.55
N GLU A 94 -4.14 -0.35 -5.51
CA GLU A 94 -4.89 -1.12 -6.51
C GLU A 94 -5.69 -2.25 -5.85
N LEU A 95 -5.07 -3.03 -4.96
CA LEU A 95 -5.75 -4.09 -4.23
C LEU A 95 -6.90 -3.54 -3.37
N TRP A 96 -6.78 -2.33 -2.83
CA TRP A 96 -7.86 -1.67 -2.12
C TRP A 96 -9.00 -1.26 -3.08
N GLN A 97 -8.68 -0.70 -4.25
CA GLN A 97 -9.67 -0.34 -5.28
C GLN A 97 -10.43 -1.58 -5.80
N GLU A 98 -9.76 -2.72 -5.90
CA GLU A 98 -10.36 -4.02 -6.27
C GLU A 98 -11.17 -4.65 -5.13
N GLY A 99 -11.13 -4.10 -3.93
CA GLY A 99 -11.81 -4.64 -2.74
C GLY A 99 -11.13 -5.88 -2.16
N ILE A 100 -9.87 -6.15 -2.52
CA ILE A 100 -9.06 -7.25 -2.00
C ILE A 100 -8.41 -6.85 -0.66
N LEU A 101 -7.90 -5.62 -0.55
CA LEU A 101 -7.30 -5.09 0.67
C LEU A 101 -8.29 -4.17 1.39
N THR A 102 -8.51 -4.40 2.69
CA THR A 102 -9.32 -3.47 3.50
C THR A 102 -8.46 -2.31 4.00
N LEU A 103 -9.06 -1.13 4.18
CA LEU A 103 -8.34 0.02 4.74
C LEU A 103 -7.80 -0.26 6.14
N ASN A 104 -8.56 -0.99 6.96
CA ASN A 104 -8.13 -1.35 8.31
C ASN A 104 -6.89 -2.25 8.28
N ASP A 105 -6.82 -3.21 7.36
CA ASP A 105 -5.66 -4.08 7.21
C ASP A 105 -4.45 -3.32 6.68
N TRP A 106 -4.66 -2.40 5.73
CA TRP A 106 -3.59 -1.55 5.22
C TRP A 106 -3.01 -0.64 6.31
N MET A 107 -3.86 0.04 7.10
CA MET A 107 -3.39 0.85 8.23
C MET A 107 -2.62 0.03 9.27
N ASN A 108 -3.08 -1.19 9.55
CA ASN A 108 -2.35 -2.12 10.42
C ASN A 108 -0.99 -2.52 9.83
N TRP A 109 -0.93 -2.76 8.51
CA TRP A 109 0.30 -3.07 7.81
C TRP A 109 1.29 -1.90 7.92
N LEU A 110 0.85 -0.67 7.64
CA LEU A 110 1.68 0.55 7.73
C LEU A 110 2.23 0.73 9.15
N LYS A 111 1.38 0.53 10.16
CA LYS A 111 1.80 0.59 11.56
C LYS A 111 2.90 -0.44 11.85
N GLN A 112 2.70 -1.70 11.47
CA GLN A 112 3.67 -2.77 11.71
C GLN A 112 5.00 -2.52 11.00
N ILE A 113 4.95 -2.02 9.76
CA ILE A 113 6.13 -1.65 8.99
C ILE A 113 6.88 -0.49 9.67
N GLY A 114 6.17 0.59 10.01
CA GLY A 114 6.78 1.75 10.68
C GLY A 114 7.34 1.44 12.07
N GLU A 115 6.77 0.45 12.79
CA GLU A 115 7.28 -0.05 14.07
C GLU A 115 8.37 -1.13 13.92
N GLY A 116 8.71 -1.53 12.68
CA GLY A 116 9.69 -2.58 12.41
C GLY A 116 9.26 -3.98 12.82
N GLN A 117 7.96 -4.20 13.09
CA GLN A 117 7.37 -5.50 13.42
C GLN A 117 7.10 -6.35 12.17
N ARG A 118 7.08 -5.71 11.00
CA ARG A 118 6.96 -6.34 9.68
C ARG A 118 8.07 -5.79 8.78
N ALA A 119 8.59 -6.63 7.90
CA ALA A 119 9.54 -6.25 6.85
C ALA A 119 8.81 -6.09 5.51
N LEU A 120 9.42 -5.37 4.57
CA LEU A 120 8.97 -5.40 3.17
C LEU A 120 9.08 -6.82 2.60
N PRO A 121 8.19 -7.22 1.69
CA PRO A 121 8.34 -8.46 0.95
C PRO A 121 9.69 -8.49 0.23
N VAL A 122 10.40 -9.62 0.25
CA VAL A 122 11.68 -9.78 -0.46
C VAL A 122 11.56 -10.95 -1.40
N TYR A 123 11.86 -10.72 -2.67
CA TYR A 123 11.79 -11.71 -3.73
C TYR A 123 13.11 -11.74 -4.50
N ASP A 124 13.53 -12.95 -4.88
CA ASP A 124 14.58 -13.16 -5.87
C ASP A 124 13.88 -13.48 -7.20
N PHE A 125 13.42 -12.43 -7.88
CA PHE A 125 12.64 -12.60 -9.10
C PHE A 125 13.44 -13.32 -10.19
N ALA A 126 14.75 -13.10 -10.26
CA ALA A 126 15.62 -13.75 -11.23
C ALA A 126 15.69 -15.28 -10.99
N ALA A 127 15.78 -15.71 -9.73
CA ALA A 127 15.70 -17.13 -9.40
C ALA A 127 14.33 -17.75 -9.69
N MET A 128 13.25 -16.96 -9.60
CA MET A 128 11.87 -17.44 -9.78
C MET A 128 11.44 -17.49 -11.25
N LEU A 129 11.83 -16.50 -12.04
CA LEU A 129 11.31 -16.25 -13.39
C LEU A 129 12.40 -16.26 -14.48
N GLY A 130 13.69 -16.24 -14.11
CA GLY A 130 14.81 -16.19 -15.05
C GLY A 130 15.27 -14.77 -15.34
N GLU A 131 15.76 -14.52 -16.56
CA GLU A 131 16.16 -13.17 -16.96
C GLU A 131 14.94 -12.24 -17.05
N LEU A 132 15.03 -11.10 -16.36
CA LEU A 132 13.97 -10.09 -16.27
C LEU A 132 14.47 -8.72 -16.72
N PRO A 133 13.57 -7.82 -17.14
CA PRO A 133 13.92 -6.43 -17.40
C PRO A 133 14.54 -5.74 -16.17
N GLU A 134 15.37 -4.74 -16.42
CA GLU A 134 15.85 -3.85 -15.36
C GLU A 134 14.66 -3.10 -14.74
N GLY A 135 14.64 -3.01 -13.41
CA GLY A 135 13.55 -2.37 -12.67
C GLY A 135 12.31 -3.24 -12.48
N TYR A 136 12.39 -4.56 -12.65
CA TYR A 136 11.27 -5.47 -12.32
C TYR A 136 10.97 -5.45 -10.81
N MET A 137 9.75 -5.08 -10.46
CA MET A 137 9.32 -4.88 -9.07
C MET A 137 8.12 -5.77 -8.70
N ILE A 138 7.57 -5.55 -7.51
CA ILE A 138 6.46 -6.34 -6.96
C ILE A 138 5.18 -6.12 -7.75
N HIS A 139 4.96 -4.92 -8.31
CA HIS A 139 3.87 -4.68 -9.26
C HIS A 139 3.95 -5.59 -10.48
N ASP A 140 5.09 -5.65 -11.16
CA ASP A 140 5.27 -6.53 -12.32
C ASP A 140 5.08 -8.01 -11.96
N PHE A 141 5.50 -8.38 -10.74
CA PHE A 141 5.30 -9.73 -10.23
C PHE A 141 3.82 -10.05 -10.02
N HIS A 142 3.04 -9.12 -9.50
CA HIS A 142 1.60 -9.28 -9.36
C HIS A 142 0.91 -9.46 -10.71
N ASP A 143 1.25 -8.65 -11.70
CA ASP A 143 0.74 -8.74 -13.06
C ASP A 143 1.07 -10.09 -13.71
N GLU A 144 2.30 -10.58 -13.56
CA GLU A 144 2.71 -11.89 -14.08
C GLU A 144 1.91 -13.04 -13.42
N LEU A 145 1.68 -12.97 -12.10
CA LEU A 145 0.87 -13.96 -11.39
C LEU A 145 -0.58 -13.93 -11.85
N GLN A 146 -1.14 -12.74 -12.05
CA GLN A 146 -2.49 -12.54 -12.54
C GLN A 146 -2.64 -13.10 -13.97
N TYR A 147 -1.74 -12.73 -14.87
CA TYR A 147 -1.69 -13.23 -16.24
C TYR A 147 -1.68 -14.77 -16.29
N ARG A 148 -0.83 -15.42 -15.48
CA ARG A 148 -0.78 -16.89 -15.42
C ARG A 148 -2.08 -17.53 -14.97
N LEU A 149 -2.78 -16.90 -14.02
CA LEU A 149 -4.06 -17.40 -13.50
C LEU A 149 -5.22 -17.17 -14.48
N GLU A 150 -5.13 -16.16 -15.34
CA GLU A 150 -6.05 -15.97 -16.46
C GLU A 150 -5.88 -17.03 -17.55
N GLN A 151 -4.64 -17.45 -17.81
CA GLN A 151 -4.36 -18.55 -18.74
C GLN A 151 -4.75 -19.92 -18.16
N ASP A 152 -4.43 -20.16 -16.89
CA ASP A 152 -4.78 -21.38 -16.17
C ASP A 152 -5.15 -21.09 -14.72
N VAL A 153 -6.47 -21.07 -14.46
CA VAL A 153 -7.03 -20.87 -13.12
C VAL A 153 -6.63 -21.97 -12.13
N THR A 154 -6.04 -23.09 -12.57
CA THR A 154 -5.57 -24.18 -11.71
C THR A 154 -4.06 -24.12 -11.42
N ASN A 155 -3.34 -23.15 -12.00
CA ASN A 155 -1.90 -22.99 -11.82
C ASN A 155 -1.52 -22.89 -10.34
N ALA A 156 -0.96 -23.97 -9.80
CA ALA A 156 -0.72 -24.12 -8.37
C ALA A 156 0.35 -23.14 -7.86
N TRP A 157 1.41 -22.94 -8.65
CA TRP A 157 2.49 -22.02 -8.29
C TRP A 157 2.01 -20.58 -8.22
N ALA A 158 1.28 -20.12 -9.25
CA ALA A 158 0.78 -18.74 -9.27
C ALA A 158 -0.21 -18.44 -8.13
N LYS A 159 -1.04 -19.43 -7.76
CA LYS A 159 -1.91 -19.31 -6.57
C LYS A 159 -1.13 -19.18 -5.28
N GLU A 160 -0.11 -20.01 -5.10
CA GLU A 160 0.69 -20.03 -3.88
C GLU A 160 1.47 -18.72 -3.73
N GLU A 161 2.14 -18.26 -4.79
CA GLU A 161 2.92 -17.02 -4.76
C GLU A 161 2.03 -15.78 -4.62
N ARG A 162 0.87 -15.72 -5.29
CA ARG A 162 -0.09 -14.63 -5.07
C ARG A 162 -0.58 -14.60 -3.63
N LYS A 163 -0.84 -15.76 -3.03
CA LYS A 163 -1.23 -15.83 -1.61
C LYS A 163 -0.11 -15.30 -0.72
N LYS A 164 1.15 -15.72 -0.93
CA LYS A 164 2.31 -15.23 -0.16
C LYS A 164 2.47 -13.72 -0.29
N LEU A 165 2.35 -13.21 -1.52
CA LEU A 165 2.41 -11.78 -1.79
C LEU A 165 1.31 -11.04 -1.02
N TYR A 166 0.06 -11.47 -1.15
CA TYR A 166 -1.09 -10.84 -0.48
C TYR A 166 -0.95 -10.87 1.05
N ASP A 167 -0.54 -12.00 1.64
CA ASP A 167 -0.26 -12.11 3.08
C ASP A 167 0.83 -11.11 3.51
N SER A 168 1.88 -10.94 2.70
CA SER A 168 2.99 -10.01 2.95
C SER A 168 2.56 -8.55 2.87
N LEU A 169 1.61 -8.23 1.97
CA LEU A 169 0.99 -6.92 1.80
C LEU A 169 -0.14 -6.65 2.80
N GLY A 170 -0.44 -7.62 3.68
CA GLY A 170 -1.39 -7.46 4.76
C GLY A 170 -2.84 -7.78 4.41
N VAL A 171 -3.12 -8.33 3.22
CA VAL A 171 -4.43 -8.88 2.87
C VAL A 171 -4.76 -10.04 3.82
N ARG A 172 -5.98 -10.08 4.37
CA ARG A 172 -6.41 -11.08 5.36
C ARG A 172 -7.80 -11.64 5.06
#